data_AF-A0A925I3X3-F1
#
_entry.id   AF-A0A925I3X3-F1
#
_cell.length_a   1.000
_cell.length_b   1.000
_cell.length_c   1.000
_cell.angle_alpha   90.00
_cell.angle_beta   90.00
_cell.angle_gamma   90.00
#
_symmetry.space_group_name_H-M   'P 1'
#
loop_
_entity.id
_entity.type
_entity.pdbx_description
1 polymer ?
#
loop_
_entity_poly.entity_id
_entity_poly.type
_entity_poly.pdbx_seq_one_letter_code
_entity_poly.pdbx_strand_id
1 'polypeptide(L)'
;MYVVRPVDNDDLAALEALAALSTPGVHTLPKTPEKIAAAVAASRAACAAAIERPGEEAYLFVLEDLADHSLAGSAAIHAAAGSDGTYFSFRNDTIQQVSRDLNIGHSVHALTLCSELTGCSQLSGFHLHRGIAVAARAGVEAIFRRYTDRLLALARSRLSPRL
;
A
#
# COMPACT_ATOMS: atom_id res chain seq x y z
N MET A 1 -1.32 -12.56 20.22
CA MET A 1 -2.13 -13.05 19.06
C MET A 1 -2.36 -11.83 18.20
N TYR A 2 -2.15 -11.91 16.88
CA TYR A 2 -2.24 -10.72 16.03
C TYR A 2 -3.62 -10.58 15.38
N VAL A 3 -4.12 -9.34 15.34
CA VAL A 3 -5.36 -8.98 14.64
C VAL A 3 -5.10 -7.78 13.72
N VAL A 4 -5.74 -7.78 12.54
CA VAL A 4 -5.78 -6.61 11.66
C VAL A 4 -7.10 -5.90 11.86
N ARG A 5 -7.04 -4.59 12.08
CA ARG A 5 -8.22 -3.73 12.23
C ARG A 5 -8.03 -2.38 11.52
N PRO A 6 -9.12 -1.66 11.22
CA PRO A 6 -9.04 -0.25 10.83
C PRO A 6 -8.33 0.57 11.91
N VAL A 7 -7.61 1.60 11.46
CA VAL A 7 -6.94 2.57 12.34
C VAL A 7 -7.94 3.45 13.09
N ASP A 8 -7.60 3.83 14.31
CA ASP A 8 -8.33 4.80 15.14
C ASP A 8 -7.43 6.01 15.53
N ASN A 9 -8.01 7.04 16.14
CA ASN A 9 -7.26 8.21 16.63
C ASN A 9 -6.30 7.85 17.77
N ASP A 10 -6.64 6.84 18.57
CA ASP A 10 -5.81 6.40 19.68
C ASP A 10 -4.49 5.75 19.20
N ASP A 11 -4.42 5.39 17.91
CA ASP A 11 -3.24 4.77 17.30
C ASP A 11 -2.15 5.79 16.88
N LEU A 12 -2.43 7.09 16.94
CA LEU A 12 -1.53 8.13 16.39
C LEU A 12 -0.11 8.05 16.94
N ALA A 13 0.04 7.99 18.27
CA ALA A 13 1.35 7.92 18.91
C ALA A 13 2.09 6.61 18.56
N ALA A 14 1.38 5.49 18.48
CA ALA A 14 1.95 4.20 18.11
C ALA A 14 2.37 4.16 16.63
N LEU A 15 1.62 4.81 15.75
CA LEU A 15 1.95 4.96 14.33
C LEU A 15 3.16 5.86 14.11
N GLU A 16 3.30 6.95 14.89
CA GLU A 16 4.49 7.79 14.87
C GLU A 16 5.75 7.00 15.26
N ALA A 17 5.66 6.23 16.35
CA ALA A 17 6.76 5.35 16.78
C ALA A 17 7.09 4.30 15.71
N LEU A 18 6.07 3.71 15.08
CA LEU A 18 6.24 2.75 14.00
C LEU A 18 6.89 3.39 12.75
N ALA A 19 6.47 4.59 12.38
CA ALA A 19 6.99 5.33 11.24
C ALA A 19 8.45 5.76 11.44
N ALA A 20 8.84 6.12 12.67
CA ALA A 20 10.22 6.43 13.02
C ALA A 20 11.17 5.23 12.85
N LEU A 21 10.65 4.02 13.04
CA LEU A 21 11.38 2.76 12.86
C LEU A 21 11.31 2.19 11.43
N SER A 22 10.58 2.88 10.53
CA SER A 22 10.38 2.42 9.17
C SER A 22 11.69 2.34 8.38
N THR A 23 11.87 1.24 7.65
CA THR A 23 13.09 0.99 6.88
C THR A 23 13.21 2.00 5.73
N PRO A 24 14.43 2.49 5.41
CA PRO A 24 14.67 3.27 4.20
C PRO A 24 14.11 2.54 2.98
N GLY A 25 13.19 3.18 2.24
CA GLY A 25 12.52 2.57 1.07
C GLY A 25 11.00 2.54 1.16
N VAL A 26 10.40 2.52 2.36
CA VAL A 26 8.94 2.71 2.53
C VAL A 26 8.65 4.21 2.52
N HIS A 27 8.45 4.76 1.32
CA HIS A 27 8.18 6.18 1.10
C HIS A 27 6.68 6.51 1.16
N THR A 28 5.83 5.49 1.09
CA THR A 28 4.37 5.62 1.15
C THR A 28 3.79 5.66 2.57
N LEU A 29 4.60 5.35 3.59
CA LEU A 29 4.15 5.47 4.99
C LEU A 29 4.34 6.92 5.44
N PRO A 30 3.30 7.61 5.93
CA PRO A 30 3.42 8.96 6.46
C PRO A 30 4.43 9.00 7.62
N LYS A 31 5.35 9.98 7.59
CA LYS A 31 6.45 10.07 8.58
C LYS A 31 6.38 11.27 9.51
N THR A 32 5.55 12.25 9.19
CA THR A 32 5.36 13.42 10.08
C THR A 32 4.04 13.27 10.84
N PRO A 33 3.97 13.74 12.09
CA PRO A 33 2.74 13.71 12.90
C PRO A 33 1.52 14.22 12.13
N GLU A 34 1.67 15.33 11.40
CA GLU A 34 0.59 15.96 10.65
C GLU A 34 0.08 15.07 9.51
N LYS A 35 0.99 14.41 8.79
CA LYS A 35 0.63 13.51 7.70
C LYS A 35 0.03 12.20 8.22
N ILE A 36 0.50 11.70 9.37
CA ILE A 36 -0.07 10.53 10.02
C ILE A 36 -1.50 10.85 10.46
N ALA A 37 -1.71 11.99 11.15
CA ALA A 37 -3.04 12.44 11.55
C ALA A 37 -4.00 12.60 10.37
N ALA A 38 -3.54 13.21 9.27
CA ALA A 38 -4.33 13.34 8.05
C ALA A 38 -4.70 11.97 7.45
N ALA A 39 -3.76 11.03 7.41
CA ALA A 39 -4.00 9.68 6.89
C ALA A 39 -5.01 8.90 7.75
N VAL A 40 -4.93 9.01 9.08
CA VAL A 40 -5.90 8.42 10.01
C VAL A 40 -7.29 9.01 9.79
N ALA A 41 -7.40 10.34 9.71
CA ALA A 41 -8.67 11.03 9.48
C ALA A 41 -9.29 10.63 8.14
N ALA A 42 -8.51 10.60 7.06
CA ALA A 42 -8.96 10.19 5.73
C ALA A 42 -9.48 8.74 5.72
N SER A 43 -8.75 7.82 6.36
CA SER A 43 -9.17 6.42 6.50
C SER A 43 -10.49 6.26 7.23
N ARG A 44 -10.66 6.98 8.34
CA ARG A 44 -11.91 6.94 9.11
C ARG A 44 -13.08 7.51 8.33
N ALA A 45 -12.88 8.62 7.62
CA ALA A 45 -13.89 9.22 6.77
C ALA A 45 -14.31 8.25 5.65
N ALA A 46 -13.36 7.62 4.98
CA ALA A 46 -13.61 6.61 3.94
C ALA A 46 -14.36 5.39 4.46
N CYS A 47 -14.02 4.90 5.67
CA CYS A 47 -14.72 3.79 6.31
C CYS A 47 -16.18 4.14 6.65
N ALA A 48 -16.45 5.37 7.12
CA ALA A 48 -17.79 5.81 7.50
C ALA A 48 -18.66 6.22 6.30
N ALA A 49 -18.05 6.60 5.17
CA ALA A 49 -18.76 7.06 4.00
C ALA A 49 -19.51 5.92 3.26
N ALA A 50 -20.67 6.26 2.71
CA ALA A 50 -21.39 5.43 1.75
C ALA A 50 -20.85 5.71 0.33
N ILE A 51 -19.85 4.93 -0.08
CA ILE A 51 -19.15 5.13 -1.35
C ILE A 51 -19.71 4.19 -2.42
N GLU A 52 -20.19 4.77 -3.51
CA GLU A 52 -20.74 4.04 -4.66
C GLU A 52 -19.70 3.77 -5.76
N ARG A 53 -18.61 4.55 -5.81
CA ARG A 53 -17.53 4.43 -6.81
C ARG A 53 -16.18 4.78 -6.20
N PRO A 54 -15.07 4.14 -6.61
CA PRO A 54 -13.73 4.49 -6.16
C PRO A 54 -13.36 5.92 -6.55
N GLY A 55 -12.75 6.64 -5.62
CA GLY A 55 -12.23 8.00 -5.78
C GLY A 55 -10.98 8.19 -4.93
N GLU A 56 -10.96 9.25 -4.12
CA GLU A 56 -9.79 9.66 -3.32
C GLU A 56 -9.63 8.91 -2.00
N GLU A 57 -10.38 7.82 -1.81
CA GLU A 57 -10.39 7.12 -0.54
C GLU A 57 -9.12 6.32 -0.30
N ALA A 58 -8.56 6.49 0.90
CA ALA A 58 -7.46 5.69 1.40
C ALA A 58 -7.89 5.01 2.67
N TYR A 59 -7.66 3.71 2.80
CA TYR A 59 -8.00 2.92 3.97
C TYR A 59 -6.71 2.45 4.64
N LEU A 60 -6.50 2.86 5.89
CA LEU A 60 -5.33 2.53 6.70
C LEU A 60 -5.70 1.50 7.76
N PHE A 61 -4.87 0.47 7.87
CA PHE A 61 -5.02 -0.66 8.77
C PHE A 61 -3.79 -0.82 9.62
N VAL A 62 -4.01 -1.31 10.83
CA VAL A 62 -2.96 -1.60 11.80
C VAL A 62 -3.01 -3.06 12.20
N LEU A 63 -1.84 -3.61 12.46
CA LEU A 63 -1.68 -4.93 13.06
C LEU A 63 -1.44 -4.74 14.55
N GLU A 64 -2.36 -5.22 15.36
CA GLU A 64 -2.29 -5.13 16.82
C GLU A 64 -1.91 -6.49 17.41
N ASP A 65 -0.99 -6.50 18.37
CA ASP A 65 -0.77 -7.66 19.24
C ASP A 65 -1.73 -7.61 20.43
N LEU A 66 -2.64 -8.57 20.50
CA LEU A 66 -3.61 -8.67 21.59
C LEU A 66 -2.99 -9.02 22.96
N ALA A 67 -1.69 -9.33 23.01
CA ALA A 67 -1.01 -9.60 24.28
C ALA A 67 -0.79 -8.31 25.09
N ASP A 68 -0.45 -7.21 24.43
CA ASP A 68 -0.08 -5.93 25.06
C ASP A 68 -0.75 -4.72 24.40
N HIS A 69 -1.63 -4.93 23.41
CA HIS A 69 -2.28 -3.91 22.61
C HIS A 69 -1.31 -3.00 21.84
N SER A 70 -0.09 -3.47 21.58
CA SER A 70 0.91 -2.74 20.80
C SER A 70 0.68 -2.88 19.30
N LEU A 71 1.07 -1.85 18.54
CA LEU A 71 1.05 -1.91 17.09
C LEU A 71 2.31 -2.58 16.56
N ALA A 72 2.12 -3.72 15.94
CA ALA A 72 3.17 -4.54 15.35
C ALA A 72 3.37 -4.24 13.84
N GLY A 73 2.49 -3.46 13.21
CA GLY A 73 2.61 -3.10 11.81
C GLY A 73 1.46 -2.24 11.27
N SER A 74 1.59 -1.81 10.02
CA SER A 74 0.56 -1.06 9.29
C SER A 74 0.55 -1.42 7.81
N ALA A 75 -0.57 -1.17 7.15
CA ALA A 75 -0.73 -1.22 5.70
C ALA A 75 -1.89 -0.32 5.27
N ALA A 76 -1.85 0.21 4.06
CA ALA A 76 -2.89 1.04 3.50
C ALA A 76 -3.29 0.59 2.09
N ILE A 77 -4.53 0.91 1.70
CA ILE A 77 -5.08 0.68 0.36
C ILE A 77 -5.63 2.01 -0.13
N HIS A 78 -5.14 2.50 -1.27
CA HIS A 78 -5.77 3.59 -2.00
C HIS A 78 -6.76 3.01 -3.00
N ALA A 79 -7.98 3.55 -3.03
CA ALA A 79 -9.03 3.14 -3.95
C ALA A 79 -8.62 3.34 -5.41
N ALA A 80 -8.03 4.51 -5.69
CA ALA A 80 -7.46 4.88 -6.98
C ALA A 80 -6.06 5.49 -6.79
N ALA A 81 -5.06 4.91 -7.44
CA ALA A 81 -3.70 5.41 -7.47
C ALA A 81 -3.65 6.76 -8.19
N GLY A 82 -2.92 7.72 -7.62
CA GLY A 82 -2.86 9.08 -8.15
C GLY A 82 -4.19 9.82 -8.02
N SER A 83 -4.99 9.54 -7.00
CA SER A 83 -6.24 10.26 -6.76
C SER A 83 -6.06 11.77 -6.58
N ASP A 84 -4.88 12.19 -6.12
CA ASP A 84 -4.44 13.58 -5.98
C ASP A 84 -3.62 14.09 -7.17
N GLY A 85 -3.53 13.33 -8.27
CA GLY A 85 -2.72 13.69 -9.43
C GLY A 85 -2.52 12.57 -10.44
N THR A 86 -1.27 12.30 -10.80
CA THR A 86 -0.93 11.24 -11.76
C THR A 86 0.03 10.27 -11.10
N TYR A 87 -0.29 8.98 -11.18
CA TYR A 87 0.60 7.95 -10.69
C TYR A 87 1.63 7.62 -11.77
N PHE A 88 2.87 8.08 -11.58
CA PHE A 88 3.95 7.83 -12.53
C PHE A 88 4.67 6.51 -12.24
N SER A 89 4.95 5.76 -13.30
CA SER A 89 5.76 4.55 -13.27
C SER A 89 6.68 4.49 -14.49
N PHE A 90 7.72 3.66 -14.41
CA PHE A 90 8.53 3.31 -15.56
C PHE A 90 8.10 1.94 -16.09
N ARG A 91 7.59 1.90 -17.32
CA ARG A 91 7.35 0.64 -18.02
C ARG A 91 8.67 0.13 -18.58
N ASN A 92 8.99 -1.12 -18.27
CA ASN A 92 10.17 -1.80 -18.80
C ASN A 92 9.80 -2.51 -20.11
N ASP A 93 10.12 -1.87 -21.24
CA ASP A 93 9.89 -2.39 -22.58
C ASP A 93 11.14 -3.14 -23.08
N THR A 94 10.95 -4.20 -23.86
CA THR A 94 12.04 -4.89 -24.56
C THR A 94 12.02 -4.55 -26.03
N ILE A 95 13.06 -3.86 -26.50
CA ILE A 95 13.21 -3.44 -27.90
C ILE A 95 14.17 -4.40 -28.60
N GLN A 96 13.74 -4.97 -29.72
CA GLN A 96 14.60 -5.79 -30.58
C GLN A 96 15.34 -4.89 -31.58
N GLN A 97 16.66 -4.89 -31.51
CA GLN A 97 17.52 -4.24 -32.49
C GLN A 97 18.15 -5.31 -33.36
N VAL A 98 17.88 -5.26 -34.66
CA VAL A 98 18.39 -6.23 -35.64
C VAL A 98 19.27 -5.50 -36.64
N SER A 99 20.55 -5.87 -36.70
CA SER A 99 21.45 -5.47 -37.77
C SER A 99 21.49 -6.58 -38.83
N ARG A 100 20.87 -6.31 -39.98
CA ARG A 100 20.83 -7.28 -41.09
C ARG A 100 22.19 -7.46 -41.73
N ASP A 101 22.96 -6.38 -41.89
CA ASP A 101 24.28 -6.39 -42.50
C ASP A 101 25.32 -7.18 -41.67
N LEU A 102 25.14 -7.19 -40.34
CA LEU A 102 25.98 -7.97 -39.43
C LEU A 102 25.38 -9.33 -39.07
N ASN A 103 24.14 -9.61 -39.50
CA ASN A 103 23.35 -10.78 -39.11
C ASN A 103 23.28 -11.00 -37.58
N ILE A 104 23.11 -9.90 -36.82
CA ILE A 104 23.06 -9.90 -35.35
C ILE A 104 21.74 -9.29 -34.87
N GLY A 105 21.16 -9.86 -33.82
CA GLY A 105 20.01 -9.32 -33.10
C GLY A 105 20.29 -9.18 -31.60
N HIS A 106 19.92 -8.04 -31.01
CA HIS A 106 20.02 -7.78 -29.57
C HIS A 106 18.68 -7.33 -29.01
N SER A 107 18.34 -7.84 -27.84
CA SER A 107 17.21 -7.37 -27.04
C SER A 107 17.71 -6.36 -26.01
N VAL A 108 17.15 -5.16 -26.01
CA VAL A 108 17.54 -4.08 -25.10
C VAL A 108 16.35 -3.69 -24.25
N HIS A 109 16.56 -3.57 -22.94
CA HIS A 109 15.56 -3.04 -22.02
C HIS A 109 15.56 -1.50 -22.07
N ALA A 110 14.37 -0.90 -22.17
CA ALA A 110 14.16 0.53 -22.13
C ALA A 110 13.10 0.88 -21.08
N LEU A 111 13.37 1.94 -20.30
CA LEU A 111 12.42 2.45 -19.30
C LEU A 111 11.69 3.66 -19.88
N THR A 112 10.38 3.54 -20.04
CA THR A 112 9.50 4.61 -20.53
C THR A 112 8.67 5.14 -19.37
N LEU A 113 8.73 6.46 -19.10
CA LEU A 113 7.86 7.10 -18.11
C LEU A 113 6.40 7.05 -18.61
N CYS A 114 5.49 6.50 -17.81
CA CYS A 114 4.07 6.42 -18.13
C CYS A 114 3.20 6.61 -16.88
N SER A 115 1.87 6.64 -17.08
CA SER A 115 0.86 6.82 -16.03
C SER A 115 -0.26 5.78 -16.07
N GLU A 116 -0.01 4.63 -16.71
CA GLU A 116 -1.01 3.59 -17.01
C GLU A 116 -1.65 2.96 -15.75
N LEU A 117 -0.98 3.08 -14.60
CA LEU A 117 -1.49 2.57 -13.31
C LEU A 117 -2.36 3.59 -12.56
N THR A 118 -2.51 4.81 -13.09
CA THR A 118 -3.41 5.82 -12.50
C THR A 118 -4.84 5.29 -12.51
N GLY A 119 -5.52 5.39 -11.36
CA GLY A 119 -6.87 4.86 -11.19
C GLY A 119 -6.94 3.36 -10.89
N CYS A 120 -5.83 2.62 -10.86
CA CYS A 120 -5.80 1.26 -10.30
C CYS A 120 -5.80 1.31 -8.77
N SER A 121 -6.26 0.26 -8.08
CA SER A 121 -6.13 0.21 -6.62
C SER A 121 -4.69 -0.07 -6.22
N GLN A 122 -4.20 0.64 -5.21
CA GLN A 122 -2.80 0.58 -4.80
C GLN A 122 -2.65 0.16 -3.35
N LEU A 123 -1.87 -0.90 -3.11
CA LEU A 123 -1.38 -1.23 -1.77
C LEU A 123 -0.18 -0.34 -1.43
N SER A 124 -0.20 0.27 -0.25
CA SER A 124 0.82 1.20 0.20
C SER A 124 1.06 1.06 1.71
N GLY A 125 2.07 1.75 2.22
CA GLY A 125 2.30 1.89 3.67
C GLY A 125 2.60 0.60 4.42
N PHE A 126 2.90 -0.51 3.73
CA PHE A 126 3.17 -1.79 4.38
C PHE A 126 4.46 -1.73 5.21
N HIS A 127 4.34 -1.90 6.53
CA HIS A 127 5.46 -1.98 7.43
C HIS A 127 5.17 -2.92 8.59
N LEU A 128 6.18 -3.70 8.97
CA LEU A 128 6.15 -4.59 10.13
C LEU A 128 7.27 -4.23 11.09
N HIS A 129 6.94 -4.14 12.36
CA HIS A 129 7.89 -3.88 13.43
C HIS A 129 8.96 -4.99 13.46
N ARG A 130 10.23 -4.61 13.64
CA ARG A 130 11.38 -5.54 13.62
C ARG A 130 11.34 -6.60 14.72
N GLY A 131 10.58 -6.35 15.80
CA GLY A 131 10.39 -7.29 16.90
C GLY A 131 9.54 -8.52 16.53
N ILE A 132 8.86 -8.53 15.39
CA ILE A 132 8.14 -9.72 14.93
C ILE A 132 9.17 -10.78 14.53
N ALA A 133 9.14 -11.92 15.22
CA ALA A 133 10.01 -13.06 14.92
C ALA A 133 9.88 -13.48 13.45
N VAL A 134 11.00 -13.81 12.80
CA VAL A 134 11.04 -14.23 11.39
C VAL A 134 10.07 -15.39 11.11
N ALA A 135 9.94 -16.33 12.05
CA ALA A 135 9.00 -17.45 11.96
C ALA A 135 7.51 -17.01 11.99
N ALA A 136 7.19 -15.91 12.68
CA ALA A 136 5.84 -15.35 12.74
C ALA A 136 5.52 -14.46 11.52
N ARG A 137 6.54 -13.97 10.83
CA ARG A 137 6.41 -12.98 9.74
C ARG A 137 5.54 -13.49 8.58
N ALA A 138 5.75 -14.73 8.13
CA ALA A 138 4.92 -15.33 7.09
C ALA A 138 3.44 -15.48 7.51
N GLY A 139 3.19 -15.77 8.78
CA GLY A 139 1.84 -15.83 9.35
C GLY A 139 1.18 -14.45 9.36
N VAL A 140 1.92 -13.41 9.76
CA VAL A 140 1.46 -12.02 9.78
C VAL A 140 1.18 -11.48 8.37
N GLU A 141 2.09 -11.73 7.42
CA GLU A 141 1.89 -11.38 6.01
C GLU A 141 0.65 -12.08 5.44
N ALA A 142 0.39 -13.34 5.82
CA ALA A 142 -0.81 -14.06 5.44
C ALA A 142 -2.10 -13.52 6.08
N ILE A 143 -2.02 -12.88 7.26
CA ILE A 143 -3.17 -12.19 7.86
C ILE A 143 -3.49 -10.93 7.06
N PHE A 144 -2.48 -10.11 6.74
CA PHE A 144 -2.66 -8.93 5.89
C PHE A 144 -3.24 -9.30 4.53
N ARG A 145 -2.67 -10.31 3.86
CA ARG A 145 -3.18 -10.76 2.54
C ARG A 145 -4.64 -11.19 2.61
N ARG A 146 -5.01 -12.03 3.59
CA ARG A 146 -6.42 -12.45 3.77
C ARG A 146 -7.35 -11.28 4.06
N TYR A 147 -6.87 -10.29 4.80
CA TYR A 147 -7.65 -9.10 5.10
C TYR A 147 -7.82 -8.22 3.85
N THR A 148 -6.77 -8.02 3.06
CA THR A 148 -6.81 -7.33 1.77
C THR A 148 -7.76 -8.03 0.80
N ASP A 149 -7.68 -9.35 0.67
CA ASP A 149 -8.59 -10.14 -0.19
C ASP A 149 -10.05 -9.99 0.25
N ARG A 150 -10.30 -9.97 1.56
CA ARG A 150 -11.64 -9.78 2.12
C ARG A 150 -12.17 -8.37 1.91
N LEU A 151 -11.33 -7.35 2.04
CA LEU A 151 -11.66 -5.97 1.72
C LEU A 151 -11.93 -5.80 0.23
N LEU A 152 -11.09 -6.37 -0.62
CA LEU A 152 -11.30 -6.39 -2.07
C LEU A 152 -12.63 -7.05 -2.42
N ALA A 153 -12.99 -8.13 -1.73
CA ALA A 153 -14.27 -8.81 -1.94
C ALA A 153 -15.48 -8.00 -1.44
N LEU A 154 -15.40 -7.39 -0.25
CA LEU A 154 -16.50 -6.64 0.36
C LEU A 154 -16.66 -5.23 -0.22
N ALA A 155 -15.56 -4.63 -0.67
CA ALA A 155 -15.47 -3.27 -1.18
C ALA A 155 -15.27 -3.25 -2.70
N ARG A 156 -15.74 -4.28 -3.41
CA ARG A 156 -15.65 -4.41 -4.88
C ARG A 156 -16.20 -3.19 -5.63
N SER A 157 -17.20 -2.49 -5.06
CA SER A 157 -17.75 -1.24 -5.61
C SER A 157 -16.94 0.01 -5.24
N ARG A 158 -16.07 -0.07 -4.23
CA ARG A 158 -15.26 1.04 -3.70
C ARG A 158 -13.82 1.03 -4.20
N LEU A 159 -13.43 0.02 -4.97
CA LEU A 159 -12.07 -0.17 -5.48
C LEU A 159 -12.09 -0.28 -7.00
N SER A 160 -10.96 0.03 -7.61
CA SER A 160 -10.80 -0.10 -9.05
C SER A 160 -10.89 -1.58 -9.44
N PRO A 161 -11.59 -1.91 -10.55
CA PRO A 161 -11.58 -3.28 -11.08
C PRO A 161 -10.21 -3.68 -11.66
N ARG A 162 -9.28 -2.72 -11.78
CA ARG A 162 -7.90 -2.94 -12.20
C ARG A 162 -7.01 -2.90 -10.96
N LEU A 163 -6.43 -4.06 -10.63
CA LEU A 163 -5.38 -4.22 -9.61
C LEU A 163 -4.00 -4.01 -10.24
#